data_AF-N8Q6S5-F1
#
_entry.id   AF-N8Q6S5-F1
#
_cell.length_a   1.000
_cell.length_b   1.000
_cell.length_c   1.000
_cell.angle_alpha   90.00
_cell.angle_beta   90.00
_cell.angle_gamma   90.00
#
_symmetry.space_group_name_H-M   'P 1'
#
loop_
_entity.id
_entity.type
_entity.pdbx_description
1 polymer ?
#
loop_
_entity_poly.entity_id
_entity_poly.type
_entity_poly.pdbx_seq_one_letter_code
_entity_poly.pdbx_strand_id
1 'polypeptide(L)'
;MNMMTTLNLRAMVSNENGEPKTTSYAVAEAFKKRHSDVLRSIKNMKCSQKFRERNFALCFENNDLQNGKPRKFYQMTKDGWMFLVMGFNGEKADAVKEQFIDAFNWMANQLTQVFQSKWARYNHIVGYRNSRKQQVSCSARDMNAWKQEKHPLDDEIAQLESELQPSLPFFQSS
;
A
#
# COMPACT_ATOMS: atom_id res chain seq x y z
N MET A 1 22.05 17.61 23.03
CA MET A 1 21.19 17.47 21.82
C MET A 1 20.35 16.23 22.02
N ASN A 2 19.08 16.39 22.44
CA ASN A 2 18.30 15.27 22.97
C ASN A 2 17.78 14.37 21.83
N MET A 3 18.33 13.16 21.79
CA MET A 3 17.74 11.98 21.17
C MET A 3 16.44 11.58 21.90
N MET A 4 15.39 12.40 21.79
CA MET A 4 14.05 11.93 22.12
C MET A 4 13.59 11.07 20.96
N THR A 5 13.71 9.75 21.11
CA THR A 5 12.97 8.69 20.39
C THR A 5 12.21 9.23 19.18
N THR A 6 12.90 9.38 18.06
CA THR A 6 12.28 9.69 16.77
C THR A 6 11.43 8.49 16.42
N LEU A 7 10.16 8.55 16.84
CA LEU A 7 9.11 7.66 16.36
C LEU A 7 9.26 7.64 14.85
N ASN A 8 9.69 6.51 14.27
CA ASN A 8 9.87 6.44 12.83
C ASN A 8 8.48 6.36 12.21
N LEU A 9 7.87 7.51 11.97
CA LEU A 9 6.50 7.61 11.45
C LEU A 9 6.36 6.98 10.06
N ARG A 10 7.47 6.76 9.33
CA ARG A 10 7.44 5.95 8.11
C ARG A 10 7.07 4.50 8.39
N ALA A 11 7.53 3.93 9.50
CA ALA A 11 7.17 2.57 9.92
C ALA A 11 5.69 2.45 10.34
N MET A 12 5.01 3.58 10.55
CA MET A 12 3.58 3.64 10.88
C MET A 12 2.66 3.69 9.65
N VAL A 13 3.24 3.80 8.46
CA VAL A 13 2.53 3.73 7.18
C VAL A 13 2.98 2.46 6.47
N SER A 14 2.04 1.55 6.19
CA SER A 14 2.28 0.30 5.46
C SER A 14 1.72 0.37 4.04
N ASN A 15 2.25 -0.47 3.16
CA ASN A 15 1.68 -0.72 1.84
C ASN A 15 0.62 -1.81 1.95
N GLU A 16 -0.60 -1.49 1.54
CA GLU A 16 -1.76 -2.36 1.64
C GLU A 16 -2.52 -2.31 0.32
N ASN A 17 -2.30 -3.33 -0.52
CA ASN A 17 -2.82 -3.41 -1.89
C ASN A 17 -2.40 -2.23 -2.79
N GLY A 18 -1.13 -1.82 -2.69
CA GLY A 18 -0.60 -0.73 -3.53
C GLY A 18 -1.01 0.66 -3.05
N GLU A 19 -1.60 0.78 -1.86
CA GLU A 19 -1.97 2.04 -1.25
C GLU A 19 -1.30 2.21 0.12
N PRO A 20 -0.80 3.42 0.44
CA PRO A 20 -0.28 3.70 1.77
C PRO A 20 -1.42 3.80 2.78
N LYS A 21 -1.37 2.98 3.83
CA LYS A 21 -2.36 2.95 4.91
C LYS A 21 -1.69 3.03 6.27
N THR A 22 -2.47 3.43 7.28
CA THR A 22 -2.03 3.43 8.68
C THR A 22 -3.11 2.82 9.57
N THR A 23 -2.81 2.65 10.85
CA THR A 23 -3.73 2.04 11.82
C THR A 23 -4.12 3.02 12.93
N SER A 24 -5.25 2.77 13.58
CA SER A 24 -5.65 3.55 14.76
C SER A 24 -4.68 3.37 15.94
N TYR A 25 -3.90 2.29 15.98
CA TYR A 25 -2.81 2.12 16.94
C TYR A 25 -1.66 3.10 16.68
N ALA A 26 -1.20 3.18 15.43
CA ALA A 26 -0.17 4.14 15.03
C ALA A 26 -0.57 5.59 15.34
N VAL A 27 -1.84 5.95 15.06
CA VAL A 27 -2.37 7.27 15.43
C VAL A 27 -2.36 7.49 16.95
N ALA A 28 -2.76 6.49 17.73
CA ALA A 28 -2.77 6.59 19.19
C ALA A 28 -1.35 6.81 19.74
N GLU A 29 -0.38 6.08 19.23
CA GLU A 29 1.03 6.19 19.61
C GLU A 29 1.61 7.55 19.22
N ALA A 30 1.46 7.96 17.96
CA ALA A 30 2.03 9.20 17.43
C ALA A 30 1.48 10.46 18.14
N PHE A 31 0.17 10.48 18.42
CA PHE A 31 -0.47 11.61 19.10
C PHE A 31 -0.51 11.46 20.63
N LYS A 32 0.10 10.40 21.18
CA LYS A 32 0.10 10.08 22.63
C LYS A 32 -1.31 10.08 23.23
N LYS A 33 -2.27 9.48 22.52
CA LYS A 33 -3.67 9.34 22.93
C LYS A 33 -3.97 7.89 23.30
N ARG A 34 -4.98 7.69 24.14
CA ARG A 34 -5.50 6.32 24.36
C ARG A 34 -6.14 5.81 23.08
N HIS A 35 -5.87 4.56 22.73
CA HIS A 35 -6.47 3.93 21.54
C HIS A 35 -8.01 3.98 21.58
N SER A 36 -8.61 3.79 22.75
CA SER A 36 -10.06 3.93 22.95
C SER A 36 -10.61 5.31 22.56
N ASP A 37 -9.83 6.38 22.80
CA ASP A 37 -10.22 7.74 22.41
C ASP A 37 -10.15 7.92 20.91
N VAL A 38 -9.12 7.37 20.26
CA VAL A 38 -9.01 7.38 18.79
C VAL A 38 -10.18 6.62 18.15
N LEU A 39 -10.53 5.45 18.66
CA LEU A 39 -11.69 4.68 18.18
C LEU A 39 -13.01 5.47 18.36
N ARG A 40 -13.16 6.17 19.48
CA ARG A 40 -14.31 7.03 19.74
C ARG A 40 -14.36 8.22 18.77
N SER A 41 -13.23 8.88 18.53
CA SER A 41 -13.13 9.95 17.52
C SER A 41 -13.57 9.43 16.16
N ILE A 42 -13.04 8.29 15.70
CA ILE A 42 -13.40 7.71 14.40
C ILE A 42 -14.91 7.45 14.28
N LYS A 43 -15.53 6.88 15.32
CA LYS A 43 -16.97 6.60 15.32
C LYS A 43 -17.83 7.87 15.24
N ASN A 44 -17.41 8.91 15.94
CA ASN A 44 -18.15 10.17 16.08
C ASN A 44 -17.91 11.16 14.94
N MET A 45 -17.02 10.86 14.00
CA MET A 45 -16.75 11.71 12.84
C MET A 45 -18.01 11.89 11.98
N LYS A 46 -18.35 13.15 11.70
CA LYS A 46 -19.42 13.53 10.78
C LYS A 46 -18.87 13.56 9.36
N CYS A 47 -18.98 12.44 8.66
CA CYS A 47 -18.63 12.30 7.25
C CYS A 47 -19.70 11.48 6.54
N SER A 48 -19.75 11.56 5.20
CA SER A 48 -20.67 10.74 4.43
C SER A 48 -20.35 9.25 4.61
N GLN A 49 -21.37 8.39 4.48
CA GLN A 49 -21.19 6.93 4.55
C GLN A 49 -20.15 6.44 3.53
N LYS A 50 -20.26 6.93 2.28
CA LYS A 50 -19.29 6.65 1.20
C LYS A 50 -17.85 6.99 1.60
N PHE A 51 -17.63 8.14 2.25
CA PHE A 51 -16.30 8.52 2.71
C PHE A 51 -15.80 7.58 3.81
N ARG A 52 -16.67 7.22 4.76
CA ARG A 52 -16.33 6.33 5.86
C ARG A 52 -15.90 4.95 5.35
N GLU A 53 -16.70 4.34 4.49
CA GLU A 53 -16.45 3.01 3.93
C GLU A 53 -15.15 2.95 3.11
N ARG A 54 -14.85 4.01 2.35
CA ARG A 54 -13.63 4.08 1.53
C ARG A 54 -12.35 4.25 2.36
N ASN A 55 -12.44 4.96 3.48
CA ASN A 55 -11.26 5.44 4.20
C ASN A 55 -11.01 4.77 5.55
N PHE A 56 -11.97 4.01 6.08
CA PHE A 56 -11.85 3.32 7.37
C PHE A 56 -12.35 1.88 7.28
N ALA A 57 -11.41 0.94 7.30
CA ALA A 57 -11.71 -0.48 7.41
C ALA A 57 -11.65 -0.91 8.89
N LEU A 58 -12.72 -1.53 9.38
CA LEU A 58 -12.74 -2.11 10.72
C LEU A 58 -12.05 -3.48 10.69
N CYS A 59 -11.01 -3.63 11.50
CA CYS A 59 -10.20 -4.84 11.57
C CYS A 59 -10.21 -5.41 12.99
N PHE A 60 -9.87 -6.69 13.11
CA PHE A 60 -9.79 -7.41 14.36
C PHE A 60 -8.43 -8.11 14.46
N GLU A 61 -7.82 -8.00 15.63
CA GLU A 61 -6.57 -8.68 15.97
C GLU A 61 -6.84 -9.63 17.13
N ASN A 62 -6.38 -10.88 17.02
CA ASN A 62 -6.47 -11.83 18.13
C ASN A 62 -5.50 -11.40 19.23
N ASN A 63 -5.97 -11.41 20.47
CA ASN A 63 -5.15 -11.10 21.61
C ASN A 63 -5.14 -12.25 22.61
N ASP A 64 -4.00 -12.93 22.66
CA ASP A 64 -3.78 -14.08 23.54
C ASP A 64 -3.79 -13.67 25.03
N LEU A 65 -3.47 -12.41 25.35
CA LEU A 65 -3.45 -11.88 26.72
C LEU A 65 -4.83 -11.56 27.28
N GLN A 66 -5.89 -11.56 26.46
CA GLN A 66 -7.25 -11.18 26.87
C GLN A 66 -8.27 -12.30 26.62
N ASN A 67 -7.90 -13.54 27.01
CA ASN A 67 -8.70 -14.74 26.83
C ASN A 67 -9.17 -14.95 25.38
N GLY A 68 -8.34 -14.58 24.40
CA GLY A 68 -8.66 -14.72 22.97
C GLY A 68 -9.73 -13.76 22.45
N LYS A 69 -10.13 -12.72 23.20
CA LYS A 69 -11.10 -11.74 22.69
C LYS A 69 -10.47 -10.86 21.60
N PRO A 70 -11.08 -10.77 20.41
CA PRO A 70 -10.54 -9.97 19.32
C PRO A 70 -10.56 -8.47 19.68
N ARG A 71 -9.41 -7.82 19.52
CA ARG A 71 -9.27 -6.37 19.68
C ARG A 71 -9.57 -5.68 18.36
N LYS A 72 -10.52 -4.77 18.39
CA LYS A 72 -10.91 -3.97 17.23
C LYS A 72 -9.92 -2.81 17.01
N PHE A 73 -9.56 -2.58 15.76
CA PHE A 73 -8.82 -1.39 15.35
C PHE A 73 -9.31 -0.93 13.97
N TYR A 74 -8.93 0.27 13.54
CA TYR A 74 -9.21 0.73 12.18
C TYR A 74 -7.92 0.77 11.40
N GLN A 75 -7.97 0.26 10.17
CA GLN A 75 -7.01 0.57 9.13
C GLN A 75 -7.59 1.72 8.30
N MET A 76 -6.76 2.71 7.95
CA MET A 76 -7.22 3.91 7.28
C MET A 76 -6.27 4.38 6.18
N THR A 77 -6.85 4.98 5.15
CA THR A 77 -6.12 5.64 4.07
C THR A 77 -5.52 6.96 4.55
N LYS A 78 -4.69 7.58 3.71
CA LYS A 78 -4.21 8.97 3.92
C LYS A 78 -5.38 9.93 4.18
N ASP A 79 -6.46 9.85 3.40
CA ASP A 79 -7.60 10.75 3.52
C ASP A 79 -8.40 10.53 4.81
N GLY A 80 -8.60 9.27 5.21
CA GLY A 80 -9.22 8.93 6.49
C GLY A 80 -8.39 9.44 7.66
N TRP A 81 -7.08 9.21 7.60
CA TRP A 81 -6.14 9.72 8.59
C TRP A 81 -6.20 11.25 8.69
N MET A 82 -6.12 11.96 7.55
CA MET A 82 -6.19 13.43 7.52
C MET A 82 -7.47 13.94 8.17
N PHE A 83 -8.62 13.37 7.80
CA PHE A 83 -9.91 13.78 8.33
C PHE A 83 -10.00 13.57 9.86
N LEU A 84 -9.39 12.50 10.37
CA LEU A 84 -9.32 12.22 11.81
C LEU A 84 -8.44 13.23 12.54
N VAL A 85 -7.23 13.50 12.04
CA VAL A 85 -6.25 14.32 12.77
C VAL A 85 -6.52 15.82 12.66
N MET A 86 -7.35 16.28 11.73
CA MET A 86 -7.82 17.67 11.69
C MET A 86 -8.52 18.10 12.98
N GLY A 87 -9.13 17.15 13.72
CA GLY A 87 -9.71 17.42 15.04
C GLY A 87 -8.70 17.40 16.20
N PHE A 88 -7.43 17.10 15.95
CA PHE A 88 -6.38 17.08 16.97
C PHE A 88 -5.63 18.41 16.97
N ASN A 89 -5.65 19.13 18.09
CA ASN A 89 -5.06 20.46 18.22
C ASN A 89 -3.83 20.46 19.14
N GLY A 90 -2.94 21.44 18.93
CA GLY A 90 -1.77 21.72 19.77
C GLY A 90 -0.46 21.63 19.00
N GLU A 91 0.55 22.39 19.44
CA GLU A 91 1.85 22.52 18.77
C GLU A 91 2.54 21.16 18.50
N LYS A 92 2.50 20.25 19.48
CA LYS A 92 3.02 18.88 19.32
C LYS A 92 2.20 18.05 18.33
N ALA A 93 0.90 18.31 18.20
CA ALA A 93 0.05 17.61 17.23
C ALA A 93 0.38 18.08 15.81
N ASP A 94 0.66 19.37 15.61
CA ASP A 94 1.02 19.91 14.28
C ASP A 94 2.35 19.35 13.78
N ALA A 95 3.37 19.29 14.62
CA ALA A 95 4.64 18.65 14.28
C ALA A 95 4.50 17.15 13.95
N VAL A 96 3.54 16.44 14.57
CA VAL A 96 3.24 15.04 14.25
C VAL A 96 2.50 14.92 12.92
N LYS A 97 1.58 15.85 12.63
CA LYS A 97 0.85 15.88 11.35
C LYS A 97 1.81 16.03 10.17
N GLU A 98 2.76 16.96 10.25
CA GLU A 98 3.76 17.18 9.19
C GLU A 98 4.56 15.90 8.90
N GLN A 99 5.12 15.27 9.94
CA GLN A 99 5.92 14.06 9.76
C GLN A 99 5.10 12.85 9.25
N PHE A 100 3.82 12.75 9.62
CA PHE A 100 2.94 11.72 9.07
C PHE A 100 2.60 11.96 7.60
N ILE A 101 2.39 13.23 7.21
CA ILE A 101 2.22 13.61 5.80
C ILE A 101 3.45 13.19 5.00
N ASP A 102 4.65 13.45 5.53
CA ASP A 102 5.90 13.02 4.91
C ASP A 102 6.02 11.49 4.83
N ALA A 103 5.57 10.76 5.85
CA ALA A 103 5.52 9.31 5.83
C ALA A 103 4.60 8.76 4.73
N PHE A 104 3.40 9.33 4.58
CA PHE A 104 2.47 8.97 3.51
C PHE A 104 3.05 9.28 2.12
N ASN A 105 3.64 10.46 1.95
CA ASN A 105 4.24 10.87 0.67
C ASN A 105 5.45 9.99 0.33
N TRP A 106 6.28 9.68 1.32
CA TRP A 106 7.42 8.78 1.14
C TRP A 106 6.95 7.39 0.68
N MET A 107 5.94 6.80 1.35
CA MET A 107 5.41 5.49 0.94
C MET A 107 4.79 5.54 -0.46
N ALA A 108 3.99 6.57 -0.78
CA ALA A 108 3.44 6.73 -2.12
C ALA A 108 4.52 6.82 -3.21
N ASN A 109 5.62 7.53 -2.93
CA ASN A 109 6.75 7.63 -3.83
C ASN A 109 7.47 6.28 -3.99
N GLN A 110 7.66 5.52 -2.90
CA GLN A 110 8.24 4.18 -2.97
C GLN A 110 7.39 3.25 -3.84
N LEU A 111 6.06 3.24 -3.65
CA LEU A 111 5.15 2.43 -4.46
C LEU A 111 5.21 2.82 -5.94
N THR A 112 5.25 4.12 -6.23
CA THR A 112 5.38 4.63 -7.60
C THR A 112 6.71 4.21 -8.23
N GLN A 113 7.82 4.30 -7.50
CA GLN A 113 9.15 3.89 -8.00
C GLN A 113 9.20 2.39 -8.27
N VAL A 114 8.67 1.57 -7.36
CA VAL A 114 8.57 0.12 -7.56
C VAL A 114 7.75 -0.19 -8.81
N PHE A 115 6.58 0.43 -8.96
CA PHE A 115 5.76 0.28 -10.16
C PHE A 115 6.51 0.67 -11.44
N GLN A 116 7.15 1.84 -11.46
CA GLN A 116 7.93 2.32 -12.62
C GLN A 116 9.08 1.37 -12.98
N SER A 117 9.80 0.84 -11.97
CA SER A 117 10.91 -0.09 -12.20
C SER A 117 10.42 -1.40 -12.83
N LYS A 118 9.31 -1.97 -12.34
CA LYS A 118 8.69 -3.17 -12.89
C LYS A 118 8.14 -2.92 -14.30
N TRP A 119 7.50 -1.77 -14.52
CA TRP A 119 6.98 -1.37 -15.82
C TRP A 119 8.10 -1.22 -16.86
N ALA A 120 9.22 -0.61 -16.48
CA ALA A 120 10.39 -0.50 -17.35
C ALA A 120 10.95 -1.87 -17.74
N ARG A 121 11.03 -2.80 -16.77
CA ARG A 121 11.45 -4.18 -17.02
C ARG A 121 10.50 -4.90 -17.97
N TYR A 122 9.19 -4.80 -17.72
CA TYR A 122 8.16 -5.39 -18.57
C TYR A 122 8.29 -4.89 -20.02
N ASN A 123 8.33 -3.57 -20.24
CA ASN A 123 8.45 -2.99 -21.58
C ASN A 123 9.73 -3.45 -22.29
N HIS A 124 10.84 -3.56 -21.55
CA HIS A 124 12.11 -4.03 -22.09
C HIS A 124 12.00 -5.49 -22.58
N ILE A 125 11.46 -6.39 -21.76
CA ILE A 125 11.37 -7.82 -22.09
C ILE A 125 10.36 -8.08 -23.21
N VAL A 126 9.19 -7.44 -23.16
CA VAL A 126 8.19 -7.53 -24.23
C VAL A 126 8.75 -7.00 -25.56
N GLY A 127 9.44 -5.86 -25.52
CA GLY A 127 10.11 -5.29 -26.69
C GLY A 127 11.13 -6.26 -27.28
N TYR A 128 12.04 -6.76 -26.44
CA TYR A 128 13.06 -7.74 -26.85
C TYR A 128 12.44 -9.00 -27.47
N ARG A 129 11.46 -9.59 -26.79
CA ARG A 129 10.75 -10.79 -27.26
C ARG A 129 10.12 -10.58 -28.64
N ASN A 130 9.46 -9.44 -28.86
CA ASN A 130 8.81 -9.13 -30.13
C ASN A 130 9.82 -8.94 -31.26
N SER A 131 10.91 -8.20 -31.02
CA SER A 131 12.00 -8.05 -31.98
C SER A 131 12.66 -9.39 -32.31
N ARG A 132 12.93 -10.22 -31.29
CA ARG A 132 13.56 -11.53 -31.47
C ARG A 132 12.68 -12.46 -32.31
N LYS A 133 11.37 -12.52 -32.02
CA LYS A 133 10.39 -13.28 -32.82
C LYS A 133 10.40 -12.89 -34.31
N GLN A 134 10.53 -11.60 -34.60
CA GLN A 134 10.60 -11.10 -35.97
C GLN A 134 11.90 -11.48 -36.69
N GLN A 135 13.02 -11.56 -35.96
CA GLN A 135 14.30 -11.96 -36.55
C GLN A 135 14.34 -13.46 -36.90
N VAL A 136 13.78 -14.31 -36.04
CA VAL A 136 13.85 -15.77 -36.23
C VAL A 136 12.81 -16.31 -37.21
N SER A 137 11.82 -15.50 -37.63
CA SER A 137 10.70 -15.97 -38.46
C SER A 137 11.11 -16.47 -39.86
N CYS A 138 12.34 -16.16 -40.31
CA CYS A 138 12.82 -16.48 -41.65
C CYS A 138 13.60 -17.81 -41.74
N SER A 139 13.76 -18.56 -40.65
CA SER A 139 14.59 -19.78 -40.62
C SER A 139 14.05 -20.84 -39.66
N ALA A 140 13.82 -22.06 -40.16
CA ALA A 140 13.25 -23.17 -39.38
C ALA A 140 14.15 -23.62 -38.22
N ARG A 141 15.47 -23.55 -38.39
CA ARG A 141 16.46 -23.87 -37.34
C ARG A 141 16.40 -22.84 -36.20
N ASP A 142 16.32 -21.56 -36.56
CA ASP A 142 16.26 -20.46 -35.59
C ASP A 142 14.92 -20.44 -34.85
N MET A 143 13.84 -20.89 -35.50
CA MET A 143 12.53 -21.09 -34.87
C MET A 143 12.54 -22.16 -33.76
N ASN A 144 13.37 -23.21 -33.87
CA ASN A 144 13.49 -24.21 -32.81
C ASN A 144 14.31 -23.68 -31.61
N ALA A 145 15.40 -22.95 -31.86
CA ALA A 145 16.15 -22.26 -30.80
C ALA A 145 15.27 -21.23 -30.07
N TRP A 146 14.45 -20.48 -30.83
CA TRP A 146 13.50 -19.52 -30.29
C TRP A 146 12.48 -20.13 -29.33
N LYS A 147 12.00 -21.36 -29.56
CA LYS A 147 11.07 -22.02 -28.62
C LYS A 147 11.65 -22.14 -27.21
N GLN A 148 12.96 -22.42 -27.11
CA GLN A 148 13.65 -22.52 -25.82
C GLN A 148 13.92 -21.15 -25.21
N GLU A 149 14.35 -20.17 -26.01
CA GLU A 149 14.59 -18.78 -25.56
C GLU A 149 13.30 -18.06 -25.12
N LYS A 150 12.17 -18.35 -25.78
CA LYS A 150 10.88 -17.70 -25.56
C LYS A 150 10.25 -18.05 -24.21
N HIS A 151 10.37 -19.30 -23.77
CA HIS A 151 9.71 -19.78 -22.54
C HIS A 151 10.06 -18.94 -21.30
N PRO A 152 11.34 -18.72 -20.95
CA PRO A 152 11.67 -17.90 -19.78
C PRO A 152 11.23 -16.43 -19.93
N LEU A 153 11.17 -15.89 -21.17
CA LEU A 153 10.67 -14.54 -21.41
C LEU A 153 9.16 -14.45 -21.16
N ASP A 154 8.39 -15.45 -21.63
CA ASP A 154 6.94 -15.51 -21.40
C ASP A 154 6.63 -15.69 -19.90
N ASP A 155 7.42 -16.51 -19.19
CA ASP A 155 7.27 -16.68 -17.73
C ASP A 155 7.55 -15.37 -16.98
N GLU A 156 8.63 -14.67 -17.33
CA GLU A 156 8.98 -13.38 -16.70
C GLU A 156 7.93 -12.31 -17.01
N ILE A 157 7.42 -12.27 -18.24
CA ILE A 157 6.32 -11.38 -18.63
C ILE A 157 5.07 -11.67 -17.78
N ALA A 158 4.66 -12.93 -17.66
CA ALA A 158 3.49 -13.32 -16.89
C ALA A 158 3.64 -12.95 -15.40
N GLN A 159 4.83 -13.13 -14.83
CA GLN A 159 5.12 -12.72 -13.47
C GLN A 159 5.00 -11.20 -13.30
N LEU A 160 5.63 -10.42 -14.19
CA LEU A 160 5.58 -8.96 -14.15
C LEU A 160 4.15 -8.45 -14.36
N GLU A 161 3.38 -9.05 -15.25
CA GLU A 161 1.96 -8.73 -15.47
C GLU A 161 1.13 -8.95 -14.20
N SER A 162 1.32 -10.09 -13.53
CA SER A 162 0.65 -10.37 -12.25
C SER A 162 1.02 -9.37 -11.16
N GLU A 163 2.28 -8.91 -11.13
CA GLU A 163 2.75 -7.95 -10.13
C GLU A 163 2.38 -6.50 -10.45
N LEU A 164 2.17 -6.17 -11.72
CA LEU A 164 1.76 -4.85 -12.20
C LEU A 164 0.25 -4.68 -12.21
N GLN A 165 -0.52 -5.77 -12.28
CA GLN A 165 -1.97 -5.72 -12.26
C GLN A 165 -2.42 -5.06 -10.94
N PRO A 166 -3.10 -3.90 -10.98
CA PRO A 166 -3.84 -3.47 -9.82
C PRO A 166 -4.82 -4.58 -9.47
N SER A 167 -5.01 -4.87 -8.18
CA SER A 167 -6.10 -5.75 -7.75
C SER A 167 -7.40 -5.10 -8.21
N LEU A 168 -7.88 -5.51 -9.37
CA LEU A 168 -9.16 -5.06 -9.88
C LEU A 168 -10.20 -5.68 -8.95
N PRO A 169 -11.05 -4.89 -8.28
CA PRO A 169 -12.17 -5.45 -7.53
C PRO A 169 -13.16 -5.98 -8.57
N PHE A 170 -12.87 -7.13 -9.18
CA PHE A 170 -13.77 -7.72 -10.15
C PHE A 170 -14.87 -8.47 -9.40
N PHE A 171 -16.09 -7.96 -9.60
CA PHE A 171 -17.36 -8.67 -9.66
C PHE A 171 -17.51 -9.81 -8.65
N GLN A 172 -18.13 -9.50 -7.51
CA GLN A 172 -19.10 -10.44 -6.95
C GLN A 172 -20.26 -10.51 -7.94
N SER A 173 -20.14 -11.40 -8.93
CA SER A 173 -21.28 -11.82 -9.73
C SER A 173 -22.18 -12.65 -8.81
N SER A 174 -23.35 -12.09 -8.52
CA SER A 174 -24.52 -12.81 -8.01
C SER A 174 -24.93 -13.95 -8.95
#